data_AF-A0A562PM45-F1
#
_entry.id   AF-A0A562PM45-F1
#
_cell.length_a   1.000
_cell.length_b   1.000
_cell.length_c   1.000
_cell.angle_alpha   90.00
_cell.angle_beta   90.00
_cell.angle_gamma   90.00
#
_symmetry.space_group_name_H-M   'P 1'
#
loop_
_entity.id
_entity.type
_entity.pdbx_description
1 polymer ?
#
loop_
_entity_poly.entity_id
_entity_poly.type
_entity_poly.pdbx_seq_one_letter_code
_entity_poly.pdbx_strand_id
1 'polypeptide(L)' 'MKQSKDTAKSLLAAQLQAEARRLAGGITSVERKFLAVSLAKGKELEPDGRLAGVRL' A
#
# COMPACT_ATOMS: atom_id res chain seq x y z
N MET A 1 -4.68 7.19 40.32
CA MET A 1 -3.54 6.50 39.67
C MET A 1 -3.07 7.37 38.52
N LYS A 2 -1.82 7.88 38.55
CA LYS A 2 -1.27 8.67 37.45
C LYS A 2 -0.97 7.72 36.28
N GLN A 3 -1.70 7.85 35.17
CA GLN A 3 -1.32 7.15 33.95
C GLN A 3 0.09 7.59 33.57
N SER A 4 1.03 6.66 33.53
CA SER A 4 2.39 6.97 33.08
C SER A 4 2.32 7.38 31.61
N LYS A 5 3.12 8.38 31.22
CA LYS A 5 3.15 8.88 29.82
C LYS A 5 3.39 7.75 28.81
N ASP A 6 4.04 6.67 29.21
CA ASP A 6 4.29 5.49 28.38
C ASP A 6 3.01 4.69 28.06
N THR A 7 2.05 4.66 28.99
CA THR A 7 0.75 4.01 28.77
C THR A 7 -0.07 4.77 27.72
N ALA A 8 -0.04 6.10 27.76
CA ALA A 8 -0.74 6.97 26.81
C ALA A 8 -0.15 6.87 25.39
N LYS A 9 1.18 6.82 25.28
CA LYS A 9 1.88 6.64 23.99
C LYS A 9 1.58 5.28 23.36
N SER A 10 1.56 4.23 24.18
CA SER A 10 1.25 2.87 23.71
C SER A 10 -0.20 2.77 23.17
N LEU A 11 -1.15 3.42 23.85
CA LEU A 11 -2.53 3.50 23.40
C LEU A 11 -2.65 4.25 22.06
N LEU A 12 -1.95 5.38 21.92
CA LEU A 12 -1.92 6.15 20.68
C LEU A 12 -1.30 5.35 19.52
N ALA A 13 -0.22 4.62 19.77
CA ALA A 13 0.40 3.76 18.76
C ALA A 13 -0.56 2.66 18.26
N ALA A 14 -1.29 2.01 19.18
CA ALA A 14 -2.28 1.00 18.83
C ALA A 14 -3.43 1.58 17.98
N GLN A 15 -3.90 2.79 18.30
CA GLN A 15 -4.94 3.48 17.53
C GLN A 15 -4.45 3.82 16.11
N LEU A 16 -3.23 4.37 15.98
CA LEU A 16 -2.64 4.69 14.69
C LEU A 16 -2.40 3.45 13.82
N GLN A 17 -2.03 2.32 14.42
CA GLN A 17 -1.86 1.06 13.69
C GLN A 17 -3.19 0.49 13.19
N ALA A 18 -4.26 0.57 14.00
CA ALA A 18 -5.60 0.17 13.58
C ALA A 18 -6.12 1.07 12.44
N GLU A 19 -5.89 2.38 12.54
CA GLU A 19 -6.20 3.36 11.50
C GLU A 19 -5.43 3.07 10.20
N ALA A 20 -4.12 2.86 10.29
CA ALA A 20 -3.29 2.53 9.15
C ALA A 20 -3.74 1.23 8.47
N ARG A 21 -4.16 0.21 9.23
CA ARG A 21 -4.73 -1.03 8.66
C ARG A 21 -6.07 -0.81 7.99
N ARG A 22 -6.93 0.04 8.57
CA ARG A 22 -8.22 0.42 7.95
C ARG A 22 -7.98 1.16 6.63
N LEU A 23 -7.03 2.08 6.61
CA LEU A 23 -6.64 2.84 5.42
C LEU A 23 -5.94 1.96 4.37
N ALA A 24 -5.02 1.09 4.80
CA ALA A 24 -4.29 0.17 3.93
C ALA A 24 -5.16 -0.97 3.39
N GLY A 25 -6.29 -1.28 4.03
CA GLY A 25 -7.23 -2.32 3.58
C GLY A 25 -8.05 -1.93 2.35
N GLY A 26 -8.08 -0.64 1.99
CA GLY A 26 -8.82 -0.14 0.84
C GLY A 26 -7.88 0.23 -0.29
N ILE A 27 -7.66 -0.67 -1.26
CA ILE A 27 -7.16 -0.25 -2.58
C ILE A 27 -8.11 0.85 -3.06
N THR A 28 -7.60 2.02 -3.39
CA THR A 28 -8.39 3.13 -3.91
C THR A 28 -8.96 2.77 -5.28
N SER A 29 -9.97 3.50 -5.74
CA SER A 29 -10.47 3.33 -7.11
C SER A 29 -9.38 3.52 -8.17
N VAL A 30 -8.44 4.44 -7.91
CA VAL A 30 -7.30 4.73 -8.79
C VAL A 30 -6.32 3.57 -8.81
N GLU A 31 -5.92 3.05 -7.65
CA GLU A 31 -5.00 1.90 -7.58
C GLU A 31 -5.64 0.64 -8.19
N ARG A 32 -6.94 0.42 -8.01
CA ARG A 32 -7.67 -0.66 -8.70
C ARG A 32 -7.61 -0.49 -10.22
N LYS A 33 -7.85 0.72 -10.72
CA LYS A 33 -7.74 1.03 -12.16
C LYS A 33 -6.33 0.83 -12.68
N PHE A 34 -5.32 1.29 -11.92
CA PHE A 34 -3.93 1.10 -12.28
C PHE A 34 -3.60 -0.39 -12.41
N LEU A 35 -3.91 -1.19 -11.40
CA LEU A 35 -3.70 -2.64 -11.43
C LEU A 35 -4.46 -3.32 -12.59
N ALA A 36 -5.70 -2.93 -12.84
CA ALA A 36 -6.49 -3.47 -13.96
C ALA A 36 -5.85 -3.16 -15.33
N VAL A 37 -5.37 -1.93 -15.52
CA VAL A 37 -4.67 -1.52 -16.76
C VAL A 37 -3.32 -2.22 -16.88
N SER A 38 -2.55 -2.31 -15.79
CA SER A 38 -1.27 -3.02 -15.77
C SER A 38 -1.44 -4.51 -16.08
N LEU A 39 -2.49 -5.16 -15.59
CA LEU A 39 -2.78 -6.56 -15.94
C LEU A 39 -3.21 -6.73 -17.40
N ALA A 40 -4.05 -5.83 -17.92
CA ALA A 40 -4.57 -5.94 -19.28
C ALA A 40 -3.54 -5.55 -20.35
N LYS A 41 -2.69 -4.56 -20.08
CA LYS A 41 -1.81 -3.91 -21.07
C LYS A 41 -0.36 -3.83 -20.65
N GLY A 42 0.01 -4.30 -19.46
CA GLY A 42 1.37 -4.13 -18.93
C GLY A 42 2.45 -4.70 -19.83
N LYS A 43 2.17 -5.82 -20.52
CA LYS A 43 3.08 -6.43 -21.49
C LYS A 43 3.22 -5.63 -22.80
N GLU A 44 2.16 -4.93 -23.21
CA GLU A 44 2.18 -4.06 -24.41
C GLU A 44 2.85 -2.72 -24.11
N LEU A 45 2.77 -2.26 -22.86
CA LEU A 45 3.36 -1.01 -22.37
C LEU A 45 4.74 -1.22 -21.74
N GLU A 46 5.27 -2.44 -21.77
CA GLU A 46 6.61 -2.73 -21.26
C GLU A 46 7.64 -2.01 -22.14
N PRO A 47 8.54 -1.21 -21.56
CA PRO A 47 9.53 -0.47 -22.35
C PRO A 47 10.49 -1.44 -23.02
N ASP A 48 10.70 -1.29 -24.33
CA ASP A 48 11.71 -2.06 -25.05
C ASP A 48 13.13 -1.71 -24.58
N GLY A 49 14.03 -2.69 -24.64
CA GLY A 49 15.47 -2.50 -24.40
C GLY A 49 15.95 -2.96 -23.02
N ARG A 50 17.02 -2.33 -22.50
CA ARG A 50 17.73 -2.80 -21.28
C ARG A 50 16.89 -2.77 -19.99
N LEU A 51 15.74 -2.11 -20.01
CA LEU A 51 14.80 -2.01 -18.89
C LEU A 51 13.63 -3.00 -19.02
N ALA A 52 13.52 -3.73 -20.13
CA ALA A 52 12.55 -4.81 -20.29
C ALA A 52 12.96 -5.99 -19.40
N GLY A 53 11.98 -6.67 -18.80
CA GLY A 53 12.21 -7.93 -18.12
C GLY A 53 12.76 -9.00 -19.08
N VAL A 54 13.44 -10.01 -18.53
CA VAL A 54 13.89 -11.14 -19.34
C VAL A 54 12.66 -11.84 -19.91
N ARG A 55 12.53 -11.91 -21.24
CA ARG A 55 11.49 -12.73 -21.88
C ARG A 55 11.79 -14.19 -21.56
N LEU A 56 11.00 -14.78 -20.67
CA LEU A 56 10.92 -16.21 -20.45
C LEU A 56 10.11 -16.87 -21.58
#